data_AF-R4UIH9-F1
#
_entry.id   AF-R4UIH9-F1
#
_cell.length_a   1.000
_cell.length_b   1.000
_cell.length_c   1.000
_cell.angle_alpha   90.00
_cell.angle_beta   90.00
_cell.angle_gamma   90.00
#
_symmetry.space_group_name_H-M   'P 1'
#
loop_
_entity.id
_entity.type
_entity.pdbx_description
1 polymer ?
#
loop_
_entity_poly.entity_id
_entity_poly.type
_entity_poly.pdbx_seq_one_letter_code
_entity_poly.pdbx_strand_id
1 'polypeptide(L)'
;MRQKYQQIFKLNSKKIVSLAVIVALYVLLSWISKLINLSIFPSAPFLKIELTDFIFLMALKIIGLFYTLFITVVVSWLRILYLGDSPIDVFALMLADLVFIILFWGLIFLFNKIIKNQKNSKKIEYLTLSCALVLATVAVSFVMAFFNWLFILPMYGAFMNYPPEVITWFKGILIPILVPFNLIKFGINGIFFVMIYRAVVIIAEQYHHRQFNRTGKTFPVYSIPDFSEELYC
;
A
#
# COMPACT_ATOMS: atom_id res chain seq x y z
N MET A 1 23.51 -5.88 16.16
CA MET A 1 22.24 -5.13 16.30
C MET A 1 22.37 -3.65 15.97
N ARG A 2 23.21 -2.85 16.65
CA ARG A 2 23.28 -1.37 16.46
C ARG A 2 23.60 -0.90 15.03
N GLN A 3 24.50 -1.57 14.31
CA GLN A 3 24.84 -1.25 12.91
C GLN A 3 23.71 -1.56 11.91
N LYS A 4 22.75 -2.43 12.28
CA LYS A 4 21.68 -2.88 11.38
C LYS A 4 20.53 -1.89 11.31
N TYR A 5 20.10 -1.38 12.47
CA TYR A 5 19.16 -0.25 12.54
C TYR A 5 19.71 0.99 11.81
N GLN A 6 21.01 1.24 11.93
CA GLN A 6 21.66 2.32 11.20
C GLN A 6 21.53 2.18 9.68
N GLN A 7 21.48 0.97 9.12
CA GLN A 7 21.30 0.77 7.67
C GLN A 7 19.85 0.95 7.21
N ILE A 8 18.87 0.51 8.02
CA ILE A 8 17.44 0.75 7.76
C ILE A 8 17.20 2.26 7.68
N PHE A 9 17.63 3.00 8.70
CA PHE A 9 17.44 4.45 8.78
C PHE A 9 18.45 5.28 7.98
N LYS A 10 19.41 4.65 7.28
CA LYS A 10 20.36 5.40 6.44
C LYS A 10 19.65 5.93 5.20
N LEU A 11 19.52 7.25 5.13
CA LEU A 11 19.10 7.97 3.93
C LEU A 11 20.32 8.17 3.02
N ASN A 12 20.32 7.50 1.88
CA ASN A 12 21.27 7.77 0.79
C ASN A 12 20.54 8.51 -0.35
N SER A 13 21.29 9.10 -1.27
CA SER A 13 20.71 9.88 -2.38
C SER A 13 19.70 9.07 -3.20
N LYS A 14 19.93 7.76 -3.39
CA LYS A 14 19.00 6.89 -4.12
C LYS A 14 17.66 6.73 -3.39
N LYS A 15 17.68 6.45 -2.08
CA LYS A 15 16.47 6.35 -1.24
C LYS A 15 15.70 7.66 -1.21
N ILE A 16 16.39 8.79 -1.08
CA ILE A 16 15.76 10.13 -1.11
C ILE A 16 15.08 10.38 -2.45
N VAL A 17 15.74 10.07 -3.58
CA VAL A 17 15.14 10.20 -4.91
C VAL A 17 13.94 9.27 -5.06
N SER A 18 14.04 8.00 -4.63
CA SER A 18 12.91 7.07 -4.67
C SER A 18 11.72 7.58 -3.85
N LEU A 19 11.96 8.07 -2.63
CA LEU A 19 10.93 8.68 -1.78
C LEU A 19 10.24 9.86 -2.49
N ALA A 20 11.02 10.78 -3.07
CA ALA A 20 10.49 11.94 -3.76
C ALA A 20 9.63 11.54 -4.97
N VAL A 21 10.07 10.56 -5.77
CA VAL A 21 9.32 10.04 -6.92
C VAL A 21 8.02 9.35 -6.46
N ILE A 22 8.07 8.55 -5.40
CA ILE A 22 6.89 7.87 -4.84
C ILE A 22 5.86 8.91 -4.36
N VAL A 23 6.30 9.95 -3.65
CA VAL A 23 5.42 11.05 -3.21
C VAL A 23 4.82 11.78 -4.40
N ALA A 24 5.64 12.13 -5.41
CA ALA A 24 5.16 12.82 -6.61
C ALA A 24 4.11 11.98 -7.37
N LEU A 25 4.36 10.68 -7.54
CA LEU A 25 3.42 9.77 -8.18
C LEU A 25 2.12 9.64 -7.37
N TYR A 26 2.20 9.53 -6.04
CA TYR A 26 1.01 9.49 -5.19
C TYR A 26 0.16 10.75 -5.33
N VAL A 27 0.79 11.93 -5.25
CA VAL A 27 0.07 13.21 -5.40
C VAL A 27 -0.58 13.33 -6.77
N LEU A 28 0.13 12.97 -7.84
CA LEU A 28 -0.42 12.97 -9.20
C LEU A 28 -1.61 12.00 -9.34
N LEU A 29 -1.45 10.76 -8.89
CA LEU A 29 -2.48 9.72 -9.04
C LEU A 29 -3.70 9.96 -8.16
N SER A 30 -3.52 10.48 -6.94
CA SER A 30 -4.65 10.89 -6.08
C SER A 30 -5.42 12.06 -6.68
N TRP A 31 -4.73 13.04 -7.27
CA TRP A 31 -5.37 14.15 -7.97
C TRP A 31 -6.15 13.67 -9.21
N ILE A 32 -5.56 12.81 -10.04
CA ILE A 32 -6.24 12.20 -11.18
C ILE A 32 -7.45 11.37 -10.70
N SER A 33 -7.30 10.58 -9.64
CA SER A 33 -8.40 9.78 -9.09
C SER A 33 -9.57 10.65 -8.63
N LYS A 34 -9.27 11.80 -8.01
CA LYS A 34 -10.29 12.78 -7.60
C LYS A 34 -11.03 13.37 -8.81
N LEU A 35 -10.32 13.67 -9.90
CA LEU A 35 -10.93 14.20 -11.13
C LEU A 35 -11.84 13.18 -11.83
N ILE A 36 -11.42 11.92 -11.91
CA ILE A 36 -12.24 10.87 -12.54
C ILE A 36 -13.47 10.55 -11.67
N ASN A 37 -13.37 10.72 -10.35
CA ASN A 37 -14.48 10.57 -9.41
C ASN A 37 -15.17 9.20 -9.50
N LEU A 38 -14.38 8.12 -9.50
CA LEU A 38 -14.86 6.73 -9.60
C LEU A 38 -15.56 6.28 -8.30
N SER A 39 -16.84 6.62 -8.18
CA SER A 39 -17.74 6.00 -7.18
C SER A 39 -18.50 4.84 -7.81
N ILE A 40 -18.51 3.68 -7.14
CA ILE A 40 -19.24 2.49 -7.59
C ILE A 40 -20.65 2.46 -6.99
N PHE A 41 -20.81 2.91 -5.75
CA PHE A 41 -22.03 2.75 -4.98
C PHE A 41 -22.82 4.05 -4.95
N PRO A 42 -23.99 4.14 -5.62
CA PRO A 42 -24.78 5.37 -5.67
C PRO A 42 -25.24 5.84 -4.29
N SER A 43 -25.53 4.91 -3.39
CA SER A 43 -25.91 5.19 -2.00
C SER A 43 -24.74 5.66 -1.14
N ALA A 44 -23.49 5.46 -1.56
CA ALA A 44 -22.29 5.88 -0.83
C ALA A 44 -21.30 6.61 -1.75
N PRO A 45 -21.66 7.79 -2.29
CA PRO A 45 -20.87 8.50 -3.31
C PRO A 45 -19.53 9.07 -2.80
N PHE A 46 -19.35 9.08 -1.48
CA PHE A 46 -18.10 9.45 -0.82
C PHE A 46 -17.03 8.34 -0.90
N LEU A 47 -17.42 7.09 -1.15
CA LEU A 47 -16.50 5.97 -1.35
C LEU A 47 -15.96 5.97 -2.78
N LYS A 48 -14.79 6.58 -2.95
CA LYS A 48 -14.12 6.72 -4.26
C LYS A 48 -12.96 5.75 -4.39
N ILE A 49 -12.88 5.05 -5.51
CA ILE A 49 -11.71 4.23 -5.81
C ILE A 49 -10.55 5.15 -6.17
N GLU A 50 -9.39 4.90 -5.56
CA GLU A 50 -8.15 5.60 -5.87
C GLU A 50 -7.08 4.62 -6.30
N LEU A 51 -6.39 4.95 -7.40
CA LEU A 51 -5.29 4.13 -7.93
C LEU A 51 -3.96 4.60 -7.35
N THR A 52 -3.82 4.49 -6.04
CA THR A 52 -2.66 4.99 -5.29
C THR A 52 -2.01 3.92 -4.42
N ASP A 53 -2.75 2.94 -3.92
CA ASP A 53 -2.22 1.94 -2.98
C ASP A 53 -1.12 1.07 -3.61
N PHE A 54 -1.21 0.81 -4.92
CA PHE A 54 -0.15 0.06 -5.61
C PHE A 54 1.21 0.76 -5.55
N ILE A 55 1.23 2.10 -5.44
CA ILE A 55 2.45 2.90 -5.26
C ILE A 55 3.05 2.64 -3.88
N PHE A 56 2.24 2.50 -2.83
CA PHE A 56 2.72 2.14 -1.50
C PHE A 56 3.24 0.70 -1.44
N LEU A 57 2.60 -0.24 -2.15
CA LEU A 57 3.13 -1.61 -2.27
C LEU A 57 4.47 -1.64 -3.04
N MET A 58 4.63 -0.83 -4.08
CA MET A 58 5.92 -0.65 -4.75
C MET A 58 6.95 0.01 -3.83
N ALA A 59 6.56 1.04 -3.07
CA ALA A 59 7.41 1.67 -2.08
C ALA A 59 7.90 0.66 -1.04
N LEU A 60 7.00 -0.17 -0.52
CA LEU A 60 7.33 -1.25 0.42
C LEU A 60 8.45 -2.14 -0.12
N LYS A 61 8.41 -2.49 -1.42
CA LYS A 61 9.44 -3.30 -2.08
C LYS A 61 10.75 -2.55 -2.34
N ILE A 62 10.73 -1.24 -2.57
CA ILE A 62 11.90 -0.46 -2.99
C ILE A 62 12.66 0.13 -1.80
N ILE A 63 11.94 0.69 -0.83
CA ILE A 63 12.49 1.50 0.27
C ILE A 63 12.23 0.91 1.66
N GLY A 64 11.39 -0.12 1.79
CA GLY A 64 11.15 -0.83 3.04
C GLY A 64 9.93 -0.35 3.83
N LEU A 65 9.53 -1.16 4.84
CA LEU A 65 8.29 -0.92 5.60
C LEU A 65 8.26 0.44 6.29
N PHE A 66 9.30 0.78 7.05
CA PHE A 66 9.31 2.00 7.87
C PHE A 66 9.05 3.25 7.03
N TYR A 67 9.77 3.41 5.93
CA TYR A 67 9.61 4.58 5.08
C TYR A 67 8.29 4.59 4.34
N THR A 68 7.77 3.43 3.93
CA THR A 68 6.44 3.33 3.33
C THR A 68 5.36 3.79 4.30
N LEU A 69 5.37 3.32 5.56
CA LEU A 69 4.41 3.78 6.56
C LEU A 69 4.54 5.28 6.83
N PHE A 70 5.77 5.78 6.93
CA PHE A 70 6.04 7.20 7.14
C PHE A 70 5.48 8.06 6.00
N ILE A 71 5.78 7.72 4.74
CA ILE A 71 5.26 8.50 3.62
C ILE A 71 3.75 8.37 3.49
N THR A 72 3.14 7.21 3.77
CA THR A 72 1.68 7.05 3.76
C THR A 72 1.03 8.08 4.69
N VAL A 73 1.53 8.20 5.92
CA VAL A 73 1.05 9.24 6.86
C VAL A 73 1.21 10.64 6.26
N VAL A 74 2.42 10.99 5.82
CA VAL A 74 2.72 12.34 5.30
C VAL A 74 1.81 12.69 4.12
N VAL A 75 1.74 11.83 3.10
CA VAL A 75 0.99 12.13 1.88
C VAL A 75 -0.51 12.11 2.09
N SER A 76 -1.03 11.26 2.98
CA SER A 76 -2.45 11.30 3.34
C SER A 76 -2.84 12.64 3.94
N TRP A 77 -2.06 13.16 4.90
CA TRP A 77 -2.36 14.48 5.51
C TRP A 77 -2.15 15.65 4.56
N LEU A 78 -1.23 15.54 3.58
CA LEU A 78 -1.09 16.56 2.53
C LEU A 78 -2.37 16.75 1.71
N ARG A 79 -3.24 15.74 1.62
CA ARG A 79 -4.50 15.81 0.85
C ARG A 79 -5.45 16.88 1.31
N ILE A 80 -5.40 17.25 2.59
CA ILE A 80 -6.20 18.37 3.11
C ILE A 80 -5.85 19.66 2.34
N LEU A 81 -4.58 19.86 2.02
CA LEU A 81 -4.09 21.07 1.36
C LEU A 81 -4.46 21.16 -0.13
N TYR A 82 -4.38 20.05 -0.88
CA TYR A 82 -4.56 20.07 -2.34
C TYR A 82 -5.86 19.43 -2.85
N LEU A 83 -6.55 18.61 -2.05
CA LEU A 83 -7.84 18.00 -2.40
C LEU A 83 -9.00 18.52 -1.56
N GLY A 84 -8.72 19.24 -0.45
CA GLY A 84 -9.75 19.74 0.46
C GLY A 84 -10.51 18.62 1.19
N ASP A 85 -9.89 17.44 1.36
CA ASP A 85 -10.50 16.32 2.07
C ASP A 85 -10.67 16.66 3.56
N SER A 86 -11.74 16.17 4.20
CA SER A 86 -11.97 16.38 5.63
C SER A 86 -10.91 15.63 6.48
N PRO A 87 -10.52 16.14 7.66
CA PRO A 87 -9.56 15.46 8.53
C PRO A 87 -9.97 14.02 8.91
N ILE A 88 -11.27 13.75 9.07
CA ILE A 88 -11.78 12.42 9.42
C ILE A 88 -11.71 11.48 8.20
N ASP A 89 -12.01 12.00 7.02
CA ASP A 89 -11.94 11.26 5.76
C ASP A 89 -10.49 10.84 5.47
N VAL A 90 -9.56 11.79 5.63
CA VAL A 90 -8.12 11.58 5.51
C VAL A 90 -7.63 10.56 6.52
N PHE A 91 -8.07 10.66 7.78
CA PHE A 91 -7.69 9.71 8.82
C PHE A 91 -8.20 8.29 8.51
N ALA A 92 -9.46 8.15 8.09
CA ALA A 92 -10.04 6.86 7.72
C ALA A 92 -9.32 6.22 6.51
N LEU A 93 -9.01 7.02 5.49
CA LEU A 93 -8.25 6.60 4.31
C LEU A 93 -6.85 6.15 4.70
N MET A 94 -6.09 7.01 5.40
CA MET A 94 -4.73 6.73 5.88
C MET A 94 -4.70 5.43 6.69
N LEU A 95 -5.66 5.24 7.59
CA LEU A 95 -5.71 4.06 8.42
C LEU A 95 -5.95 2.78 7.61
N ALA A 96 -6.84 2.83 6.62
CA ALA A 96 -7.08 1.71 5.72
C ALA A 96 -5.80 1.32 4.97
N ASP A 97 -5.07 2.31 4.44
CA ASP A 97 -3.85 2.10 3.67
C ASP A 97 -2.73 1.53 4.56
N LEU A 98 -2.55 2.07 5.78
CA LEU A 98 -1.58 1.57 6.76
C LEU A 98 -1.88 0.13 7.17
N VAL A 99 -3.14 -0.18 7.50
CA VAL A 99 -3.56 -1.54 7.86
C VAL A 99 -3.30 -2.51 6.70
N PHE A 100 -3.65 -2.12 5.48
CA PHE A 100 -3.39 -2.94 4.30
C PHE A 100 -1.89 -3.23 4.10
N ILE A 101 -1.04 -2.21 4.18
CA ILE A 101 0.42 -2.34 4.03
C ILE A 101 1.00 -3.27 5.10
N ILE A 102 0.59 -3.09 6.37
CA ILE A 102 1.06 -3.91 7.49
C ILE A 102 0.63 -5.36 7.34
N LEU A 103 -0.64 -5.60 6.99
CA LEU A 103 -1.16 -6.96 6.77
C LEU A 103 -0.43 -7.64 5.61
N PHE A 104 -0.27 -6.94 4.49
CA PHE A 104 0.43 -7.46 3.31
C PHE A 104 1.89 -7.81 3.64
N TRP A 105 2.62 -6.90 4.28
CA TRP A 105 4.00 -7.15 4.72
C TRP A 105 4.10 -8.34 5.68
N GLY A 106 3.21 -8.39 6.69
CA GLY A 106 3.21 -9.46 7.69
C GLY A 106 2.90 -10.83 7.09
N LEU A 107 2.00 -10.90 6.12
CA LEU A 107 1.67 -12.13 5.40
C LEU A 107 2.83 -12.61 4.52
N ILE A 108 3.50 -11.70 3.80
CA ILE A 108 4.71 -12.06 3.04
C ILE A 108 5.78 -12.60 3.97
N PHE A 109 6.00 -11.93 5.11
CA PHE A 109 6.96 -12.39 6.09
C PHE A 109 6.65 -13.81 6.58
N LEU A 110 5.38 -14.05 6.95
CA LEU A 110 4.92 -15.35 7.41
C LEU A 110 5.15 -16.43 6.33
N PHE A 111 4.76 -16.16 5.09
CA PHE A 111 4.94 -17.09 3.98
C PHE A 111 6.40 -17.37 3.68
N ASN A 112 7.27 -16.37 3.67
CA ASN A 112 8.70 -16.56 3.46
C ASN A 112 9.34 -17.40 4.57
N LYS A 113 8.87 -17.28 5.81
CA LYS A 113 9.32 -18.12 6.93
C LYS A 113 8.90 -19.59 6.74
N ILE A 114 7.71 -19.84 6.20
CA ILE A 114 7.18 -21.18 5.94
C ILE A 114 7.88 -21.83 4.72
N ILE A 115 8.17 -21.05 3.68
CA ILE A 115 8.66 -21.54 2.39
C ILE A 115 10.21 -21.65 2.34
N LYS A 116 10.91 -21.30 3.42
CA LYS A 116 12.38 -21.15 3.54
C LYS A 116 13.24 -22.29 2.95
N ASN A 117 12.70 -23.50 2.79
CA ASN A 117 13.41 -24.66 2.24
C ASN A 117 13.23 -24.88 0.72
N GLN A 118 12.47 -24.04 0.02
CA GLN A 118 12.31 -24.13 -1.44
C GLN A 118 13.30 -23.21 -2.16
N LYS A 119 13.87 -23.67 -3.28
CA LYS A 119 14.69 -22.81 -4.16
C LYS A 119 13.87 -21.58 -4.54
N ASN A 120 14.38 -20.38 -4.25
CA ASN A 120 13.78 -19.09 -4.62
C ASN A 120 13.55 -19.02 -6.13
N SER A 121 12.39 -19.51 -6.57
CA SER A 121 11.93 -19.42 -7.95
C SER A 121 11.00 -18.24 -8.06
N LYS A 122 11.12 -17.46 -9.14
CA LYS A 122 10.22 -16.33 -9.45
C LYS A 122 8.74 -16.73 -9.36
N LYS A 123 8.43 -17.98 -9.72
CA LYS A 123 7.06 -18.52 -9.61
C LYS A 123 6.55 -18.53 -8.17
N ILE A 124 7.40 -18.94 -7.23
CA ILE A 124 7.08 -18.98 -5.80
C ILE A 124 6.92 -17.55 -5.26
N GLU A 125 7.79 -16.62 -5.67
CA GLU A 125 7.68 -15.22 -5.27
C GLU A 125 6.35 -14.61 -5.72
N TYR A 126 5.97 -14.76 -6.99
CA TYR A 126 4.69 -14.23 -7.49
C TYR A 126 3.48 -14.90 -6.83
N LEU A 127 3.57 -16.20 -6.51
CA LEU A 127 2.53 -16.91 -5.78
C LEU A 127 2.38 -16.34 -4.36
N THR A 128 3.49 -16.20 -3.63
CA THR A 128 3.52 -15.62 -2.28
C THR A 128 2.95 -14.21 -2.27
N LEU A 129 3.35 -13.36 -3.22
CA LEU A 129 2.83 -12.00 -3.35
C LEU A 129 1.31 -12.00 -3.60
N SER A 130 0.85 -12.85 -4.51
CA SER A 130 -0.58 -12.93 -4.86
C SER A 130 -1.43 -13.44 -3.70
N CYS A 131 -0.98 -14.49 -3.01
CA CYS A 131 -1.67 -15.01 -1.82
C CYS A 131 -1.71 -13.98 -0.69
N ALA A 132 -0.60 -13.26 -0.45
CA ALA A 132 -0.54 -12.23 0.56
C ALA A 132 -1.48 -11.06 0.23
N LEU A 133 -1.56 -10.64 -1.03
CA LEU A 133 -2.50 -9.60 -1.47
C LEU A 133 -3.95 -9.99 -1.23
N VAL A 134 -4.35 -11.20 -1.62
CA VAL A 134 -5.73 -11.66 -1.47
C VAL A 134 -6.12 -11.67 0.00
N LEU A 135 -5.29 -12.26 0.86
CA LEU A 135 -5.56 -12.33 2.29
C LEU A 135 -5.52 -10.95 2.96
N ALA A 136 -4.56 -10.09 2.60
CA ALA A 136 -4.50 -8.72 3.12
C ALA A 136 -5.72 -7.90 2.72
N THR A 137 -6.19 -8.04 1.47
CA THR A 137 -7.38 -7.37 0.93
C THR A 137 -8.64 -7.78 1.67
N VAL A 138 -8.82 -9.09 1.90
CA VAL A 138 -9.95 -9.60 2.69
C VAL A 138 -9.87 -9.09 4.12
N ALA A 139 -8.71 -9.23 4.77
CA ALA A 139 -8.52 -8.83 6.17
C ALA A 139 -8.72 -7.33 6.37
N VAL A 140 -8.13 -6.45 5.55
CA VAL A 140 -8.33 -5.00 5.68
C VAL A 140 -9.79 -4.60 5.50
N SER A 141 -10.54 -5.29 4.62
CA SER A 141 -11.94 -4.98 4.39
C SER A 141 -12.79 -5.17 5.64
N PHE A 142 -12.56 -6.26 6.38
CA PHE A 142 -13.25 -6.51 7.65
C PHE A 142 -12.71 -5.66 8.81
N VAL A 143 -11.39 -5.48 8.90
CA VAL A 143 -10.77 -4.63 9.93
C VAL A 143 -11.26 -3.19 9.80
N MET A 144 -11.37 -2.67 8.58
CA MET A 144 -11.89 -1.33 8.36
C MET A 144 -13.39 -1.21 8.62
N ALA A 145 -14.20 -2.24 8.36
CA ALA A 145 -15.59 -2.24 8.80
C ALA A 145 -15.70 -2.18 10.33
N PHE A 146 -14.85 -2.95 11.02
CA PHE A 146 -14.78 -2.94 12.48
C PHE A 146 -14.31 -1.58 13.03
N PHE A 147 -13.25 -0.99 12.49
CA PHE A 147 -12.77 0.34 12.91
C PHE A 147 -13.78 1.45 12.60
N ASN A 148 -14.50 1.33 11.49
CA ASN A 148 -15.58 2.27 11.18
C ASN A 148 -16.69 2.21 12.24
N TRP A 149 -17.13 1.02 12.60
CA TRP A 149 -18.10 0.82 13.66
C TRP A 149 -17.59 1.30 15.03
N LEU A 150 -16.33 1.01 15.35
CA LEU A 150 -15.74 1.22 16.67
C LEU A 150 -15.47 2.69 16.99
N PHE A 151 -14.85 3.45 16.08
CA PHE A 151 -14.45 4.83 16.37
C PHE A 151 -14.59 5.84 15.22
N ILE A 152 -14.50 5.45 13.95
CA ILE A 152 -14.57 6.44 12.85
C ILE A 152 -15.98 7.05 12.74
N LEU A 153 -17.04 6.23 12.79
CA LEU A 153 -18.42 6.75 12.80
C LEU A 153 -18.73 7.62 14.04
N PRO A 154 -18.34 7.22 15.27
CA PRO A 154 -18.39 8.11 16.42
C PRO A 154 -17.67 9.44 16.21
N MET A 155 -16.52 9.47 15.53
CA MET A 155 -15.80 10.71 15.22
C MET A 155 -16.62 11.63 14.30
N TYR A 156 -17.30 11.10 13.28
CA TYR A 156 -18.20 11.91 12.45
C TYR A 156 -19.35 12.52 13.26
N GLY A 157 -19.93 11.78 14.21
CA GLY A 157 -20.94 12.31 15.11
C GLY A 157 -20.40 13.43 16.01
N ALA A 158 -19.25 13.20 16.65
CA ALA A 158 -18.68 14.09 17.65
C ALA A 158 -18.03 15.35 17.08
N PHE A 159 -17.34 15.25 15.94
CA PHE A 159 -16.54 16.35 15.39
C PHE A 159 -17.19 17.02 14.17
N MET A 160 -18.10 16.34 13.47
CA MET A 160 -18.82 16.89 12.30
C MET A 160 -20.31 17.13 12.57
N ASN A 161 -20.79 16.88 13.80
CA ASN A 161 -22.19 17.05 14.21
C ASN A 161 -23.20 16.29 13.31
N TYR A 162 -22.82 15.10 12.83
CA TYR A 162 -23.74 14.29 12.04
C TYR A 162 -24.91 13.79 12.90
N PRO A 163 -26.17 13.90 12.42
CA PRO A 163 -27.32 13.50 13.20
C PRO A 163 -27.33 11.98 13.45
N PRO A 164 -27.93 11.51 14.56
CA PRO A 164 -27.95 10.09 14.92
C PRO A 164 -28.53 9.17 13.83
N GLU A 165 -29.48 9.67 13.05
CA GLU A 165 -30.08 8.95 11.91
C GLU A 165 -29.06 8.66 10.82
N VAL A 166 -28.20 9.64 10.49
CA VAL A 166 -27.12 9.48 9.52
C VAL A 166 -26.08 8.47 10.02
N ILE A 167 -25.72 8.53 11.30
CA ILE A 167 -24.80 7.55 11.90
C ILE A 167 -25.38 6.13 11.88
N THR A 168 -26.69 6.00 12.13
CA THR A 168 -27.39 4.71 12.08
C THR A 168 -27.43 4.16 10.66
N TRP A 169 -27.70 5.01 9.68
CA TRP A 169 -27.61 4.65 8.27
C TRP A 169 -26.19 4.19 7.88
N PHE A 170 -25.16 4.92 8.30
CA PHE A 170 -23.75 4.54 8.05
C PHE A 170 -23.43 3.15 8.61
N LYS A 171 -23.90 2.82 9.82
CA LYS A 171 -23.75 1.49 10.40
C LYS A 171 -24.40 0.40 9.53
N GLY A 172 -25.55 0.69 8.95
CA GLY A 172 -26.27 -0.22 8.06
C GLY A 172 -25.52 -0.54 6.76
N ILE A 173 -24.66 0.36 6.29
CA ILE A 173 -23.91 0.17 5.04
C ILE A 173 -22.51 -0.44 5.21
N LEU A 174 -22.04 -0.65 6.44
CA LEU A 174 -20.67 -1.14 6.70
C LEU A 174 -20.39 -2.51 6.06
N ILE A 175 -21.28 -3.48 6.26
CA ILE A 175 -21.11 -4.81 5.67
C ILE A 175 -21.51 -4.84 4.18
N PRO A 176 -22.70 -4.37 3.77
CA PRO A 176 -23.14 -4.55 2.39
C PRO A 176 -22.47 -3.61 1.38
N ILE A 177 -21.83 -2.51 1.81
CA ILE A 177 -21.21 -1.54 0.90
C ILE A 177 -19.72 -1.35 1.22
N LEU A 178 -19.35 -1.02 2.46
CA LEU A 178 -17.95 -0.70 2.78
C LEU A 178 -17.02 -1.91 2.62
N VAL A 179 -17.43 -3.11 3.03
CA VAL A 179 -16.62 -4.34 2.83
C VAL A 179 -16.41 -4.61 1.33
N PRO A 180 -17.45 -4.70 0.47
CA PRO A 180 -17.26 -4.83 -0.98
C PRO A 180 -16.43 -3.70 -1.60
N PHE A 181 -16.62 -2.46 -1.16
CA PHE A 181 -15.83 -1.32 -1.63
C PHE A 181 -14.34 -1.52 -1.34
N ASN A 182 -13.97 -1.89 -0.11
CA ASN A 182 -12.57 -2.12 0.26
C ASN A 182 -11.97 -3.31 -0.51
N LEU A 183 -12.74 -4.39 -0.70
CA LEU A 183 -12.31 -5.53 -1.51
C LEU A 183 -11.97 -5.10 -2.95
N ILE A 184 -12.80 -4.25 -3.54
CA ILE A 184 -12.57 -3.73 -4.89
C ILE A 184 -11.39 -2.75 -4.91
N LYS A 185 -11.35 -1.79 -3.99
CA LYS A 185 -10.28 -0.78 -3.90
C LYS A 185 -8.90 -1.45 -3.82
N PHE A 186 -8.70 -2.31 -2.82
CA PHE A 186 -7.42 -2.97 -2.59
C PHE A 186 -7.16 -4.09 -3.61
N GLY A 187 -8.20 -4.76 -4.09
CA GLY A 187 -8.09 -5.77 -5.15
C GLY A 187 -7.56 -5.19 -6.46
N ILE A 188 -8.14 -4.09 -6.94
CA ILE A 188 -7.68 -3.40 -8.16
C ILE A 188 -6.24 -2.91 -8.00
N ASN A 189 -5.93 -2.24 -6.89
CA ASN A 189 -4.56 -1.80 -6.63
C ASN A 189 -3.57 -2.97 -6.50
N GLY A 190 -3.98 -4.10 -5.92
CA GLY A 190 -3.18 -5.31 -5.85
C GLY A 190 -2.87 -5.88 -7.24
N ILE A 191 -3.85 -5.88 -8.16
CA ILE A 191 -3.65 -6.30 -9.55
C ILE A 191 -2.63 -5.39 -10.25
N PHE A 192 -2.80 -4.06 -10.15
CA PHE A 192 -1.86 -3.09 -10.70
C PHE A 192 -0.45 -3.30 -10.14
N PHE A 193 -0.33 -3.52 -8.84
CA PHE A 193 0.95 -3.79 -8.19
C PHE A 193 1.62 -5.03 -8.79
N VAL A 194 0.94 -6.18 -8.89
CA VAL A 194 1.55 -7.41 -9.45
C VAL A 194 2.00 -7.21 -10.89
N MET A 195 1.17 -6.56 -11.72
CA MET A 195 1.49 -6.29 -13.13
C MET A 195 2.73 -5.41 -13.27
N ILE A 196 2.75 -4.28 -12.55
CA ILE A 196 3.85 -3.32 -12.60
C ILE A 196 5.11 -3.92 -11.99
N TYR A 197 5.00 -4.61 -10.85
CA TYR A 197 6.12 -5.27 -10.19
C TYR A 197 6.82 -6.25 -11.14
N ARG A 198 6.04 -7.11 -11.81
CA ARG A 198 6.57 -8.06 -12.79
C ARG A 198 7.27 -7.36 -13.95
N ALA A 199 6.69 -6.28 -14.49
CA ALA A 199 7.30 -5.50 -15.57
C ALA A 199 8.65 -4.89 -15.14
N VAL A 200 8.70 -4.31 -13.94
CA VAL A 200 9.92 -3.72 -13.36
C VAL A 200 11.01 -4.78 -13.18
N VAL A 201 10.68 -5.96 -12.63
CA VAL A 201 11.63 -7.07 -12.46
C VAL A 201 12.22 -7.50 -13.80
N ILE A 202 11.38 -7.68 -14.83
CA ILE A 202 11.85 -8.09 -16.16
C ILE A 202 12.80 -7.05 -16.76
N ILE A 203 12.43 -5.77 -16.69
CA ILE A 203 13.25 -4.68 -17.24
C ILE A 203 14.60 -4.58 -16.50
N ALA A 204 14.59 -4.71 -15.17
CA ALA A 204 15.80 -4.68 -14.36
C ALA A 204 16.75 -5.81 -14.77
N GLU A 205 16.25 -7.04 -14.92
CA GLU A 205 17.04 -8.18 -15.35
C GLU A 205 17.63 -7.99 -16.75
N GLN A 206 16.84 -7.50 -17.70
CA GLN A 206 17.33 -7.19 -19.05
C GLN A 206 18.44 -6.13 -19.03
N TYR A 207 18.29 -5.11 -18.20
CA TYR A 207 19.31 -4.07 -18.02
C TYR A 207 20.61 -4.67 -17.47
N HIS A 208 20.53 -5.52 -16.44
CA HIS A 208 21.69 -6.20 -15.86
C HIS A 208 22.41 -7.08 -16.88
N HIS A 209 21.68 -7.91 -17.63
CA HIS A 209 22.27 -8.75 -18.69
C HIS A 209 22.97 -7.92 -19.77
N ARG A 210 22.37 -6.81 -20.21
CA ARG A 210 22.99 -5.91 -21.20
C ARG A 210 24.26 -5.24 -20.66
N GLN A 211 24.27 -4.85 -19.39
CA GLN A 211 25.45 -4.22 -18.78
C GLN A 211 26.60 -5.21 -18.57
N PHE A 212 26.30 -6.44 -18.16
CA PHE A 212 27.29 -7.51 -18.08
C PHE A 212 27.93 -7.78 -19.45
N ASN A 213 27.11 -7.95 -20.50
CA ASN A 213 27.61 -8.19 -21.85
C ASN A 213 28.47 -7.05 -22.39
N ARG A 214 28.22 -5.80 -21.98
CA ARG A 214 29.00 -4.62 -22.43
C ARG A 214 30.32 -4.44 -21.68
N THR A 215 30.38 -4.78 -20.41
CA THR A 215 31.49 -4.39 -19.53
C THR A 215 32.30 -5.56 -19.00
N GLY A 216 31.81 -6.80 -19.17
CA GLY A 216 32.35 -8.00 -18.54
C GLY A 216 32.23 -8.02 -17.02
N LYS A 217 31.65 -6.96 -16.42
CA LYS A 217 31.51 -6.80 -14.97
C LYS A 217 30.13 -7.21 -14.53
N THR A 218 30.07 -8.04 -13.49
CA THR A 218 28.83 -8.30 -12.77
C THR A 218 28.49 -7.07 -11.94
N PHE A 219 27.41 -6.39 -12.29
CA PHE A 219 26.82 -5.41 -11.39
C PHE A 219 25.97 -6.16 -10.39
N PRO A 220 26.03 -5.83 -9.09
CA PRO A 220 25.07 -6.39 -8.14
C PRO A 220 23.68 -6.10 -8.70
N VAL A 221 22.89 -7.16 -8.91
CA VAL A 221 21.45 -6.97 -9.09
C VAL A 221 21.05 -6.12 -7.90
N TYR A 222 20.37 -5.00 -8.13
CA TYR A 222 19.68 -4.36 -7.03
C TYR A 222 18.60 -5.38 -6.69
N SER A 223 18.94 -6.36 -5.83
CA SER A 223 17.99 -7.26 -5.25
C SER A 223 16.99 -6.31 -4.64
N ILE A 224 15.81 -6.24 -5.27
CA ILE A 224 14.63 -5.68 -4.63
C ILE A 224 14.67 -6.31 -3.25
N PRO A 225 14.93 -5.53 -2.18
CA PRO A 225 15.37 -6.07 -0.92
C PRO A 225 14.50 -7.27 -0.63
N ASP A 226 15.13 -8.44 -0.58
CA ASP A 226 14.41 -9.64 -0.22
C ASP A 226 13.81 -9.28 1.15
N PHE A 227 12.50 -9.46 1.33
CA PHE A 227 11.90 -9.17 2.62
C PHE A 227 12.63 -9.94 3.73
N SER A 228 13.31 -11.03 3.38
CA SER A 228 14.25 -11.73 4.23
C SER A 228 15.42 -10.88 4.76
N GLU A 229 15.99 -9.95 3.98
CA GLU A 229 17.15 -9.14 4.41
C GLU A 229 16.77 -8.03 5.39
N GLU A 230 15.55 -7.46 5.30
CA GLU A 230 15.02 -6.55 6.33
C GLU A 230 14.64 -7.28 7.63
N LEU A 231 14.44 -8.61 7.59
CA LEU A 231 13.86 -9.40 8.69
C LEU A 231 14.80 -10.43 9.34
N TYR A 232 15.93 -10.78 8.71
CA TYR A 232 17.05 -11.50 9.35
C TYR A 232 18.13 -10.55 9.90
N CYS A 233 17.88 -9.23 9.80
CA CYS A 233 18.72 -8.17 10.32
C CYS A 233 18.30 -7.68 11.71
#